data_AF-A0A2T5NP22-F1
#
_entry.id   AF-A0A2T5NP22-F1
#
_cell.length_a   1.000
_cell.length_b   1.000
_cell.length_c   1.000
_cell.angle_alpha   90.00
_cell.angle_beta   90.00
_cell.angle_gamma   90.00
#
_symmetry.space_group_name_H-M   'P 1'
#
loop_
_entity.id
_entity.type
_entity.pdbx_description
1 polymer ?
#
loop_
_entity_poly.entity_id
_entity_poly.type
_entity_poly.pdbx_seq_one_letter_code
_entity_poly.pdbx_strand_id
1 'polypeptide(L)'
;MLATVQAEDFMHLLGKHCIFRNPQHPDIALQVQAVKLRPQAQSPHQTARRTPFVVELAAEGATELADAVGQLELPATEHSDAIRLDLVWIGRVIPAGRDPALAYFQLPFN
;
A
#
# COMPACT_ATOMS: atom_id res chain seq x y z
N MET A 1 -2.12 -13.05 7.87
CA MET A 1 -1.00 -12.10 7.99
C MET A 1 -1.43 -10.65 7.80
N LEU A 2 -2.33 -10.31 6.85
CA LEU A 2 -2.85 -8.94 6.71
C LEU A 2 -3.42 -8.31 7.98
N ALA A 3 -4.06 -9.10 8.84
CA ALA A 3 -4.70 -8.61 10.07
C ALA A 3 -3.70 -8.13 11.14
N THR A 4 -2.41 -8.53 11.05
CA THR A 4 -1.37 -8.14 12.01
C THR A 4 -0.56 -6.94 11.54
N VAL A 5 -0.67 -6.55 10.27
CA VAL A 5 0.06 -5.42 9.70
C VAL A 5 -0.44 -4.11 10.30
N GLN A 6 0.51 -3.30 10.75
CA GLN A 6 0.28 -1.98 11.34
C GLN A 6 0.84 -0.88 10.43
N ALA A 7 0.52 0.37 10.77
CA ALA A 7 0.98 1.51 9.99
C ALA A 7 2.51 1.65 10.07
N GLU A 8 3.08 1.33 11.24
CA GLU A 8 4.49 1.39 11.59
C GLU A 8 5.33 0.52 10.65
N ASP A 9 4.83 -0.66 10.26
CA ASP A 9 5.48 -1.55 9.29
C ASP A 9 5.76 -0.83 7.96
N PHE A 10 4.84 0.05 7.54
CA PHE A 10 5.00 0.85 6.32
C PHE A 10 5.72 2.18 6.55
N MET A 11 5.68 2.75 7.75
CA MET A 11 6.43 3.97 8.07
C MET A 11 7.94 3.74 7.91
N HIS A 12 8.43 2.55 8.25
CA HIS A 12 9.82 2.15 8.01
C HIS A 12 10.17 1.89 6.54
N LEU A 13 9.16 1.89 5.66
CA LEU A 13 9.30 1.66 4.22
C LEU A 13 9.16 2.94 3.38
N LEU A 14 8.97 4.11 4.00
CA LEU A 14 8.89 5.38 3.26
C LEU A 14 10.09 5.57 2.33
N GLY A 15 9.80 5.87 1.06
CA GLY A 15 10.79 6.00 -0.01
C GLY A 15 11.32 4.68 -0.59
N LYS A 16 11.03 3.53 0.02
CA LYS A 16 11.41 2.21 -0.50
C LYS A 16 10.39 1.67 -1.49
N HIS A 17 10.84 0.72 -2.32
CA HIS A 17 10.02 0.06 -3.31
C HIS A 17 9.53 -1.30 -2.81
N CYS A 18 8.25 -1.58 -3.04
CA CYS A 18 7.60 -2.86 -2.88
C CYS A 18 7.25 -3.41 -4.27
N ILE A 19 7.09 -4.74 -4.39
CA ILE A 19 6.66 -5.36 -5.65
C ILE A 19 5.23 -5.84 -5.50
N PHE A 20 4.34 -5.31 -6.35
CA PHE A 20 2.96 -5.78 -6.45
C PHE A 20 2.85 -6.78 -7.61
N ARG A 21 2.33 -7.96 -7.31
CA ARG A 21 2.08 -9.03 -8.28
C ARG A 21 0.60 -9.32 -8.37
N ASN A 22 0.09 -9.39 -9.59
CA ASN A 22 -1.27 -9.83 -9.88
C ASN A 22 -1.24 -10.72 -11.14
N PRO A 23 -1.99 -11.84 -11.21
CA PRO A 23 -1.93 -12.75 -12.36
C PRO A 23 -2.33 -12.15 -13.72
N GLN A 24 -3.02 -11.01 -13.73
CA GLN A 24 -3.58 -10.34 -14.92
C GLN A 24 -2.68 -9.21 -15.43
N HIS A 25 -1.71 -8.75 -14.63
CA HIS A 25 -0.86 -7.61 -14.96
C HIS A 25 0.62 -7.95 -14.71
N PRO A 26 1.55 -7.31 -15.44
CA PRO A 26 2.97 -7.40 -15.10
C PRO A 26 3.24 -6.95 -13.66
N ASP A 27 4.32 -7.45 -13.07
CA ASP A 27 4.80 -6.99 -11.77
C ASP A 27 5.03 -5.47 -11.79
N ILE A 28 4.57 -4.78 -10.74
CA ILE A 28 4.69 -3.32 -10.62
C ILE A 28 5.55 -2.99 -9.40
N ALA A 29 6.61 -2.23 -9.61
CA ALA A 29 7.36 -1.61 -8.52
C ALA A 29 6.59 -0.39 -8.00
N LEU A 30 6.30 -0.39 -6.71
CA LEU A 30 5.53 0.65 -6.02
C LEU A 30 6.38 1.27 -4.92
N GLN A 31 6.68 2.56 -5.03
CA GLN A 31 7.34 3.32 -3.97
C GLN A 31 6.32 3.70 -2.90
N VAL A 32 6.66 3.47 -1.63
CA VAL A 32 5.85 3.94 -0.49
C VAL A 32 6.06 5.44 -0.29
N GLN A 33 5.03 6.23 -0.58
CA GLN A 33 5.09 7.70 -0.52
C GLN A 33 4.67 8.25 0.84
N ALA A 34 3.60 7.70 1.41
CA ALA A 34 3.06 8.16 2.68
C ALA A 34 2.27 7.06 3.38
N VAL A 35 2.15 7.18 4.70
CA VAL A 35 1.25 6.38 5.52
C VAL A 35 0.35 7.33 6.29
N LYS A 36 -0.96 7.26 6.06
CA LYS A 36 -1.96 8.17 6.64
C LYS A 36 -2.88 7.40 7.58
N LEU A 37 -2.76 7.65 8.88
CA LEU A 37 -3.69 7.13 9.88
C LEU A 37 -5.08 7.75 9.66
N ARG A 38 -6.12 6.92 9.79
CA ARG A 38 -7.53 7.30 9.69
C ARG A 38 -8.31 6.86 10.94
N PRO A 39 -7.98 7.39 12.13
CA PRO A 39 -8.63 6.97 13.39
C PRO A 39 -10.15 7.25 13.38
N GLN A 40 -10.60 8.29 12.67
CA GLN A 40 -12.01 8.64 12.57
C GLN A 40 -12.84 7.69 11.69
N ALA A 41 -12.19 6.80 10.91
CA ALA A 41 -12.87 5.78 10.11
C ALA A 41 -13.21 4.51 10.93
N GLN A 42 -12.83 4.46 12.21
CA GLN A 42 -13.20 3.37 13.09
C GLN A 42 -14.70 3.35 13.30
N SER A 43 -15.34 2.24 12.90
CA SER A 43 -16.75 2.03 13.20
C SER A 43 -16.92 1.65 14.66
N PRO A 44 -17.96 2.14 15.38
CA PRO A 44 -18.19 1.80 16.79
C PRO A 44 -18.45 0.31 17.04
N HIS A 45 -18.72 -0.48 16.00
CA HIS A 45 -18.89 -1.93 16.06
C HIS A 45 -17.63 -2.72 15.66
N GLN A 46 -16.54 -2.07 15.30
CA GLN A 46 -15.28 -2.74 15.03
C GLN A 46 -14.59 -3.08 16.35
N THR A 47 -14.56 -4.36 16.69
CA THR A 47 -13.70 -4.94 17.74
C THR A 47 -12.22 -4.98 17.32
N ALA A 48 -11.85 -4.29 16.25
CA ALA A 48 -10.53 -4.37 15.62
C ALA A 48 -9.51 -3.59 16.45
N ARG A 49 -8.40 -4.26 16.82
CA ARG A 49 -7.32 -3.71 17.65
C ARG A 49 -6.43 -2.68 16.95
N ARG A 50 -6.56 -2.47 15.63
CA ARG A 50 -5.68 -1.58 14.86
C ARG A 50 -6.37 -0.28 14.45
N THR A 51 -5.61 0.81 14.47
CA THR A 51 -6.04 2.07 13.88
C THR A 51 -6.07 1.90 12.35
N PRO A 52 -7.21 2.18 11.67
CA PRO A 52 -7.26 2.16 10.21
C PRO A 52 -6.23 3.12 9.62
N PHE A 53 -5.64 2.75 8.50
CA PHE A 53 -4.65 3.59 7.83
C PHE A 53 -4.65 3.33 6.32
N VAL A 54 -4.10 4.26 5.56
CA VAL A 54 -3.93 4.14 4.11
C VAL A 54 -2.46 4.35 3.78
N VAL A 55 -1.91 3.44 2.99
CA VAL A 55 -0.59 3.61 2.39
C VAL A 55 -0.79 4.22 1.00
N GLU A 56 -0.08 5.31 0.74
CA GLU A 56 -0.03 5.95 -0.58
C GLU A 56 1.21 5.44 -1.31
N LEU A 57 0.99 4.98 -2.53
CA LEU A 57 2.00 4.33 -3.36
C LEU A 57 2.14 5.09 -4.69
N ALA A 58 3.33 5.04 -5.29
CA ALA A 58 3.55 5.55 -6.65
C ALA A 58 4.31 4.52 -7.49
N ALA A 59 3.94 4.37 -8.75
CA ALA A 59 4.69 3.63 -9.76
C ALA A 59 5.33 4.61 -10.75
N GLU A 60 6.57 4.34 -11.14
CA GLU A 60 7.20 4.98 -12.29
C GLU A 60 6.64 4.38 -13.59
N GLY A 61 6.33 5.25 -14.54
CA GLY A 61 5.88 4.85 -15.88
C GLY A 61 4.36 4.71 -16.04
N ALA A 62 3.96 4.58 -17.31
CA ALA A 62 2.56 4.43 -17.70
C ALA A 62 2.09 3.00 -17.45
N THR A 63 1.51 2.76 -16.28
CA THR A 63 0.68 1.57 -16.03
C THR A 63 -0.77 1.86 -16.39
N GLU A 64 -1.49 0.88 -16.93
CA GLU A 64 -2.95 0.97 -17.16
C GLU A 64 -3.77 0.43 -15.98
N LEU A 65 -3.10 -0.03 -14.91
CA LEU A 65 -3.75 -0.58 -13.73
C LEU A 65 -4.67 0.48 -13.09
N ALA A 66 -5.96 0.17 -12.97
CA ALA A 66 -6.95 1.00 -12.28
C ALA A 66 -7.09 0.53 -10.83
N ASP A 67 -7.47 -0.72 -10.61
CA ASP A 67 -7.46 -1.36 -9.30
C ASP A 67 -7.25 -2.87 -9.45
N ALA A 68 -6.70 -3.50 -8.43
CA ALA A 68 -6.46 -4.94 -8.43
C ALA A 68 -6.27 -5.51 -7.04
N VAL A 69 -6.60 -6.80 -6.90
CA VAL A 69 -6.23 -7.63 -5.74
C VAL A 69 -5.01 -8.46 -6.10
N GLY A 70 -3.98 -8.48 -5.25
CA GLY A 70 -2.73 -9.19 -5.55
C GLY A 70 -1.91 -9.53 -4.32
N GLN A 71 -0.63 -9.82 -4.58
CA GLN A 71 0.39 -10.02 -3.57
C GLN A 71 1.31 -8.80 -3.53
N LEU A 72 1.65 -8.32 -2.34
CA LEU A 72 2.63 -7.25 -2.13
C LEU A 72 3.83 -7.80 -1.37
N GLU A 73 5.01 -7.69 -1.98
CA GLU A 73 6.28 -8.01 -1.34
C GLU A 73 6.88 -6.73 -0.77
N LEU A 74 6.97 -6.68 0.56
CA LEU A 74 7.64 -5.61 1.31
C LEU A 74 9.12 -5.98 1.46
N PRO A 75 10.04 -5.05 1.16
CA PRO A 75 11.47 -5.34 1.30
C PRO A 75 11.84 -5.45 2.77
N ALA A 76 12.93 -6.18 3.04
CA ALA A 76 13.54 -6.20 4.36
C ALA A 76 13.95 -4.77 4.79
N THR A 77 13.87 -4.53 6.09
CA THR A 77 14.34 -3.31 6.75
C THR A 77 15.36 -3.67 7.83
N GLU A 78 16.01 -2.68 8.42
CA GLU A 78 16.89 -2.93 9.56
C GLU A 78 16.16 -3.55 10.77
N HIS A 79 14.83 -3.40 10.83
CA HIS A 79 13.99 -3.80 11.97
C HIS A 79 13.09 -5.00 11.69
N SER A 80 13.04 -5.50 10.44
CA SER A 80 12.11 -6.55 10.04
C SER A 80 12.54 -7.24 8.75
N ASP A 81 12.30 -8.55 8.65
CA ASP A 81 12.53 -9.33 7.44
C ASP A 81 11.60 -8.91 6.29
N ALA A 82 11.88 -9.41 5.09
CA ALA A 82 10.98 -9.24 3.95
C ALA A 82 9.64 -9.92 4.24
N ILE A 83 8.53 -9.21 4.00
CA ILE A 83 7.18 -9.68 4.30
C ILE A 83 6.40 -9.80 2.99
N ARG A 84 5.67 -10.91 2.81
CA ARG A 84 4.68 -11.05 1.75
C ARG A 84 3.28 -10.86 2.32
N LEU A 85 2.52 -9.97 1.69
CA LEU A 85 1.12 -9.73 1.99
C LEU A 85 0.26 -10.25 0.85
N ASP A 86 -0.50 -11.32 1.10
CA ASP A 86 -1.45 -11.87 0.13
C ASP A 86 -2.80 -11.17 0.19
N LEU A 87 -3.51 -11.13 -0.94
CA LEU A 87 -4.87 -10.58 -1.08
C LEU A 87 -4.98 -9.09 -0.71
N VAL A 88 -3.95 -8.30 -1.03
CA VAL A 88 -3.99 -6.84 -0.90
C VAL A 88 -4.75 -6.22 -2.07
N TRP A 89 -5.61 -5.24 -1.80
CA TRP A 89 -6.25 -4.43 -2.85
C TRP A 89 -5.54 -3.08 -2.97
N ILE A 90 -5.18 -2.68 -4.19
CA ILE A 90 -4.73 -1.32 -4.49
C ILE A 90 -5.67 -0.67 -5.49
N GLY A 91 -5.92 0.62 -5.32
CA GLY A 91 -6.75 1.42 -6.23
C GLY A 91 -6.06 2.70 -6.66
N ARG A 92 -6.15 3.01 -7.95
CA ARG A 92 -5.54 4.19 -8.57
C ARG A 92 -6.27 5.45 -8.14
N VAL A 93 -5.49 6.50 -7.92
CA VAL A 93 -6.00 7.83 -7.58
C VAL A 93 -5.42 8.87 -8.53
N ILE A 94 -6.15 9.97 -8.69
CA ILE A 94 -5.66 11.10 -9.48
C ILE A 94 -4.40 11.73 -8.84
N PRO A 95 -3.49 12.30 -9.64
CA PRO A 95 -2.29 12.96 -9.12
C PRO A 95 -2.58 14.09 -8.13
N ALA A 96 -3.70 14.82 -8.28
CA ALA A 96 -4.15 15.85 -7.34
C ALA A 96 -3.05 16.88 -6.97
N GLY A 97 -2.36 17.42 -7.97
CA GLY A 97 -1.26 18.38 -7.79
C GLY A 97 0.12 17.75 -7.58
N ARG A 98 0.22 16.42 -7.55
CA ARG A 98 1.48 15.67 -7.62
C ARG A 98 1.94 15.47 -9.07
N ASP A 99 3.14 14.91 -9.25
CA ASP A 99 3.75 14.67 -10.56
C ASP A 99 2.86 13.82 -11.48
N PRO A 100 2.38 14.36 -12.61
CA PRO A 100 1.50 13.63 -13.54
C PRO A 100 2.22 12.50 -14.30
N ALA A 101 3.55 12.44 -14.28
CA ALA A 101 4.32 11.36 -14.91
C ALA A 101 4.23 10.04 -14.13
N LEU A 102 3.78 10.08 -12.87
CA LEU A 102 3.65 8.92 -12.00
C LEU A 102 2.20 8.44 -11.90
N ALA A 103 2.03 7.13 -11.70
CA ALA A 103 0.75 6.55 -11.35
C ALA A 103 0.64 6.39 -9.83
N TYR A 104 -0.41 6.93 -9.22
CA TYR A 104 -0.61 6.89 -7.77
C TYR A 104 -1.67 5.87 -7.37
N PHE A 105 -1.41 5.15 -6.29
CA PHE A 105 -2.32 4.15 -5.74
C PHE A 105 -2.53 4.35 -4.24
N GLN A 106 -3.64 3.83 -3.75
CA GLN A 106 -3.94 3.71 -2.33
C GLN A 106 -4.12 2.25 -1.96
N LEU A 107 -3.54 1.88 -0.82
CA LEU A 107 -3.68 0.58 -0.18
C LEU A 107 -4.28 0.81 1.23
N PRO A 108 -5.61 0.68 1.37
CA PRO A 108 -6.29 0.86 2.65
C PRO A 108 -6.21 -0.38 3.54
N PHE A 109 -6.05 -0.15 4.84
CA PHE A 109 -6.14 -1.14 5.90
C PHE A 109 -7.15 -0.69 6.93
N ASN A 110 -8.17 -1.52 7.17
CA ASN A 110 -9.24 -1.30 8.15
C ASN A 110 -9.09 -2.21 9.37
#